data_AF-A0A7C1ZSS8-F1
#
_entry.id   AF-A0A7C1ZSS8-F1
#
_cell.length_a   1.000
_cell.length_b   1.000
_cell.length_c   1.000
_cell.angle_alpha   90.00
_cell.angle_beta   90.00
_cell.angle_gamma   90.00
#
_symmetry.space_group_name_H-M   'P 1'
#
loop_
_entity.id
_entity.type
_entity.pdbx_description
1 polymer ?
#
loop_
_entity_poly.entity_id
_entity_poly.type
_entity_poly.pdbx_seq_one_letter_code
_entity_poly.pdbx_strand_id
1 'polypeptide(L)'
;EINPGFVLFDIEHKSFEGIPSLKSSRIFNHSVGLPIAVLGYQLDQENLAIKSGIVSSYFTHSDGINTIQVDCTIKQGNAGSPLICAETGEVIGVIGHRLASIARSYKEMMRIINTNLKVLQEAEGKINMEDIDPIQVLIASQNQIKHLTTEFFKTTNMRVGFAAELCNLSDYYPDPEEDLGSIETEIIVDN
;
A
#
# COMPACT_ATOMS: atom_id res chain seq x y z
N GLU A 1 -5.61 -15.19 -13.43
CA GLU A 1 -5.35 -13.74 -13.44
C GLU A 1 -4.30 -13.41 -12.42
N ILE A 2 -3.24 -12.71 -12.83
CA ILE A 2 -2.27 -12.12 -11.91
C ILE A 2 -2.95 -10.88 -11.34
N ASN A 3 -3.15 -10.82 -10.02
CA ASN A 3 -3.68 -9.61 -9.38
C ASN A 3 -2.48 -8.72 -9.01
N PRO A 4 -2.24 -7.61 -9.73
CA PRO A 4 -1.08 -6.76 -9.50
C PRO A 4 -1.18 -5.95 -8.20
N GLY A 5 -2.29 -6.08 -7.45
CA GLY A 5 -2.51 -5.38 -6.19
C GLY A 5 -3.03 -3.95 -6.36
N PHE A 6 -3.54 -3.61 -7.54
CA PHE A 6 -4.13 -2.31 -7.84
C PHE A 6 -5.66 -2.40 -7.90
N VAL A 7 -6.30 -1.26 -7.62
CA VAL A 7 -7.72 -1.03 -7.88
C VAL A 7 -7.81 0.27 -8.67
N LEU A 8 -8.46 0.21 -9.84
CA LEU A 8 -8.74 1.39 -10.65
C LEU A 8 -10.14 1.90 -10.31
N PHE A 9 -10.27 3.21 -10.18
CA PHE A 9 -11.54 3.88 -9.99
C PHE A 9 -11.78 4.75 -11.21
N ASP A 10 -12.88 4.49 -11.91
CA ASP A 10 -13.42 5.42 -12.89
C ASP A 10 -14.32 6.42 -12.15
N ILE A 11 -13.99 7.71 -12.20
CA ILE A 11 -14.65 8.76 -11.43
C ILE A 11 -15.19 9.81 -12.39
N GLU A 12 -16.44 9.62 -12.81
CA GLU A 12 -17.20 10.59 -13.59
C GLU A 12 -17.85 11.63 -12.67
N HIS A 13 -17.07 12.58 -12.16
CA HIS A 13 -17.60 13.65 -11.32
C HIS A 13 -17.02 15.01 -11.71
N LYS A 14 -17.91 15.98 -11.97
CA LYS A 14 -17.56 17.31 -12.52
C LYS A 14 -16.48 18.06 -11.74
N SER A 15 -16.38 17.83 -10.44
CA SER A 15 -15.34 18.46 -9.61
C SER A 15 -13.92 18.04 -9.98
N PHE A 16 -13.73 16.96 -10.75
CA PHE A 16 -12.43 16.46 -11.16
C PHE A 16 -12.02 16.89 -12.58
N GLU A 17 -12.92 17.49 -13.38
CA GLU A 17 -12.65 17.89 -14.78
C GLU A 17 -11.47 18.88 -14.92
N GLY A 18 -11.19 19.68 -13.89
CA GLY A 18 -10.10 20.66 -13.87
C GLY A 18 -8.83 20.20 -13.14
N ILE A 19 -8.78 18.96 -12.66
CA ILE A 19 -7.64 18.46 -11.89
C ILE A 19 -6.61 17.88 -12.86
N PRO A 20 -5.35 18.38 -12.85
CA PRO A 20 -4.33 17.89 -13.77
C PRO A 20 -3.94 16.45 -13.44
N SER A 21 -3.84 15.61 -14.47
CA SER A 21 -3.33 14.25 -14.37
C SER A 21 -1.82 14.25 -14.14
N LEU A 22 -1.34 13.28 -13.36
CA LEU A 22 0.08 13.01 -13.25
C LEU A 22 0.52 12.13 -14.43
N LYS A 23 1.68 12.44 -15.00
CA LYS A 23 2.25 11.67 -16.10
C LYS A 23 2.90 10.39 -15.56
N SER A 24 2.53 9.26 -16.14
CA SER A 24 3.12 7.94 -15.86
C SER A 24 4.47 7.78 -16.57
N SER A 25 5.48 7.29 -15.86
CA SER A 25 6.75 6.87 -16.45
C SER A 25 6.56 5.55 -17.19
N ARG A 26 7.09 5.47 -18.42
CA ARG A 26 7.20 4.22 -19.19
C ARG A 26 8.59 3.55 -19.04
N ILE A 27 9.48 4.15 -18.25
CA ILE A 27 10.83 3.64 -18.01
C ILE A 27 10.73 2.53 -16.97
N PHE A 28 11.42 1.41 -17.24
CA PHE A 28 11.58 0.28 -16.34
C PHE A 28 12.93 0.35 -15.63
N ASN A 29 13.05 -0.28 -14.46
CA ASN A 29 14.33 -0.48 -13.77
C ASN A 29 15.07 0.83 -13.49
N HIS A 30 14.44 1.77 -12.78
CA HIS A 30 15.15 2.99 -12.42
C HIS A 30 16.41 2.67 -11.59
N SER A 31 17.37 3.60 -11.58
CA SER A 31 18.62 3.39 -10.86
C SER A 31 18.40 3.44 -9.35
N VAL A 32 19.12 2.56 -8.63
CA VAL A 32 19.29 2.72 -7.18
C VAL A 32 19.98 4.06 -6.91
N GLY A 33 19.47 4.79 -5.93
CA GLY A 33 19.89 6.16 -5.62
C GLY A 33 19.08 7.24 -6.32
N LEU A 34 18.17 6.90 -7.24
CA LEU A 34 17.28 7.87 -7.88
C LEU A 34 16.49 8.64 -6.81
N PRO A 35 16.52 9.98 -6.79
CA PRO A 35 15.73 10.78 -5.86
C PRO A 35 14.24 10.67 -6.19
N ILE A 36 13.44 10.43 -5.15
CA ILE A 36 11.99 10.27 -5.26
C ILE A 36 11.22 11.21 -4.34
N ALA A 37 9.96 11.42 -4.68
CA ALA A 37 8.97 12.06 -3.83
C ALA A 37 7.71 11.19 -3.74
N VAL A 38 7.08 11.18 -2.57
CA VAL A 38 5.79 10.55 -2.32
C VAL A 38 4.82 11.63 -1.88
N LEU A 39 3.70 11.75 -2.59
CA LEU A 39 2.60 12.67 -2.26
C LEU A 39 1.43 11.89 -1.71
N GLY A 40 1.00 12.17 -0.49
CA GLY A 40 -0.14 11.48 0.08
C GLY A 40 -0.55 11.92 1.46
N TYR A 41 -1.67 11.38 1.92
CA TYR A 41 -2.21 11.62 3.25
C TYR A 41 -1.59 10.65 4.26
N GLN A 42 -1.54 11.07 5.51
CA GLN A 42 -1.16 10.21 6.63
C GLN A 42 -2.41 9.91 7.44
N LEU A 43 -2.45 8.75 8.09
CA LEU A 43 -3.52 8.43 9.03
C LEU A 43 -3.64 9.57 10.06
N ASP A 44 -4.88 9.96 10.35
CA ASP A 44 -5.24 11.04 11.27
C ASP A 44 -4.68 12.43 10.89
N GLN A 45 -4.37 12.66 9.61
CA GLN A 45 -3.96 13.95 9.09
C GLN A 45 -4.76 14.31 7.83
N GLU A 46 -5.45 15.45 7.87
CA GLU A 46 -6.25 15.96 6.74
C GLU A 46 -5.41 16.66 5.67
N ASN A 47 -4.15 16.97 5.97
CA ASN A 47 -3.27 17.69 5.05
C ASN A 47 -2.51 16.72 4.15
N LEU A 48 -2.40 17.09 2.87
CA LEU A 48 -1.50 16.43 1.94
C LEU A 48 -0.05 16.63 2.41
N ALA A 49 0.72 15.55 2.46
CA ALA A 49 2.13 15.57 2.81
C ALA A 49 2.99 15.14 1.63
N ILE A 50 4.15 15.78 1.50
CA ILE A 50 5.22 15.34 0.60
C ILE A 50 6.35 14.70 1.43
N LYS A 51 6.89 13.58 0.94
CA LYS A 51 8.02 12.90 1.55
C LYS A 51 9.07 12.61 0.50
N SER A 52 10.29 13.05 0.74
CA SER A 52 11.43 12.75 -0.12
C SER A 52 12.13 11.47 0.31
N GLY A 53 12.87 10.88 -0.62
CA GLY A 53 13.72 9.72 -0.35
C GLY A 53 14.52 9.34 -1.58
N ILE A 54 15.00 8.11 -1.59
CA ILE A 54 15.68 7.52 -2.75
C ILE A 54 15.13 6.14 -3.05
N VAL A 55 15.33 5.67 -4.28
CA VAL A 55 15.19 4.26 -4.58
C VAL A 55 16.34 3.48 -3.94
N SER A 56 16.02 2.50 -3.10
CA SER A 56 17.01 1.66 -2.42
C SER A 56 17.33 0.38 -3.18
N SER A 57 16.34 -0.26 -3.79
CA SER A 57 16.51 -1.51 -4.52
C SER A 57 15.31 -1.86 -5.39
N TYR A 58 15.50 -2.81 -6.29
CA TYR A 58 14.47 -3.36 -7.18
C TYR A 58 14.36 -4.86 -7.00
N PHE A 59 13.12 -5.35 -7.03
CA PHE A 59 12.82 -6.78 -6.97
C PHE A 59 11.79 -7.16 -8.01
N THR A 60 12.08 -8.19 -8.79
CA THR A 60 11.09 -8.88 -9.61
C THR A 60 10.65 -10.14 -8.87
N HIS A 61 9.35 -10.25 -8.62
CA HIS A 61 8.78 -11.42 -7.96
C HIS A 61 8.55 -12.57 -8.96
N SER A 62 8.36 -13.79 -8.44
CA SER A 62 8.10 -14.98 -9.25
C SER A 62 6.80 -14.91 -10.07
N ASP A 63 5.90 -14.01 -9.70
CA ASP A 63 4.66 -13.68 -10.42
C ASP A 63 4.87 -12.62 -11.52
N GLY A 64 6.11 -12.17 -11.74
CA GLY A 64 6.45 -11.14 -12.74
C GLY A 64 6.21 -9.72 -12.27
N ILE A 65 5.71 -9.49 -11.04
CA ILE A 65 5.45 -8.16 -10.53
C ILE A 65 6.74 -7.53 -10.03
N ASN A 66 7.04 -6.33 -10.54
CA ASN A 66 8.16 -5.53 -10.10
C ASN A 66 7.78 -4.66 -8.90
N THR A 67 8.66 -4.67 -7.89
CA THR A 67 8.54 -3.85 -6.68
C THR A 67 9.77 -2.97 -6.51
N ILE A 68 9.53 -1.69 -6.26
CA ILE A 68 10.53 -0.68 -5.94
C ILE A 68 10.60 -0.55 -4.42
N GLN A 69 11.76 -0.79 -3.84
CA GLN A 69 12.00 -0.44 -2.44
C GLN A 69 12.56 0.98 -2.36
N VAL A 70 12.04 1.77 -1.44
CA VAL A 70 12.44 3.17 -1.26
C VAL A 70 12.85 3.43 0.19
N ASP A 71 13.87 4.26 0.36
CA ASP A 71 14.28 4.80 1.67
C ASP A 71 13.53 6.11 1.88
N CYS A 72 12.32 5.99 2.39
CA CYS A 72 11.49 7.12 2.76
C CYS A 72 10.52 6.70 3.88
N THR A 73 10.10 7.68 4.67
CA THR A 73 9.21 7.38 5.80
C THR A 73 7.79 7.08 5.32
N ILE A 74 7.37 5.83 5.31
CA ILE A 74 5.99 5.43 5.00
C ILE A 74 5.21 5.23 6.30
N LYS A 75 4.01 5.84 6.36
CA LYS A 75 3.05 5.67 7.46
C LYS A 75 1.76 5.05 6.93
N GLN A 76 0.89 4.61 7.83
CA GLN A 76 -0.50 4.35 7.47
C GLN A 76 -1.12 5.60 6.82
N GLY A 77 -2.03 5.39 5.86
CA GLY A 77 -2.57 6.45 5.01
C GLY A 77 -1.78 6.70 3.71
N ASN A 78 -0.48 6.38 3.66
CA ASN A 78 0.33 6.57 2.44
C ASN A 78 0.14 5.45 1.39
N ALA A 79 -0.61 4.39 1.70
CA ALA A 79 -0.92 3.37 0.70
C ALA A 79 -1.77 3.98 -0.43
N GLY A 80 -1.46 3.65 -1.68
CA GLY A 80 -2.09 4.26 -2.85
C GLY A 80 -1.48 5.59 -3.27
N SER A 81 -0.50 6.13 -2.52
CA SER A 81 0.17 7.37 -2.89
C SER A 81 1.08 7.17 -4.11
N PRO A 82 1.13 8.11 -5.07
CA PRO A 82 2.07 8.05 -6.18
C PRO A 82 3.52 8.17 -5.68
N LEU A 83 4.39 7.32 -6.22
CA LEU A 83 5.84 7.43 -6.12
C LEU A 83 6.34 8.15 -7.37
N ILE A 84 6.94 9.32 -7.19
CA ILE A 84 7.32 10.25 -8.25
C ILE A 84 8.84 10.33 -8.34
N CYS A 85 9.38 10.28 -9.56
CA CYS A 85 10.76 10.63 -9.84
C CYS A 85 10.94 12.15 -9.61
N ALA A 86 11.79 12.54 -8.65
CA ALA A 86 11.93 13.95 -8.30
C ALA A 86 12.59 14.79 -9.41
N GLU A 87 13.31 14.15 -10.34
CA GLU A 87 13.97 14.82 -11.46
C GLU A 87 13.03 15.08 -12.63
N THR A 88 12.16 14.11 -12.97
CA THR A 88 11.27 14.22 -14.15
C THR A 88 9.86 14.65 -13.79
N GLY A 89 9.44 14.48 -12.53
CA GLY A 89 8.05 14.68 -12.10
C GLY A 89 7.09 13.56 -12.52
N GLU A 90 7.59 12.49 -13.13
CA GLU A 90 6.77 11.36 -13.59
C GLU A 90 6.53 10.33 -12.47
N VAL A 91 5.35 9.70 -12.49
CA VAL A 91 4.97 8.64 -11.56
C VAL A 91 5.62 7.33 -12.00
N ILE A 92 6.48 6.78 -11.14
CA ILE A 92 7.22 5.54 -11.38
C ILE A 92 6.61 4.33 -10.68
N GLY A 93 5.68 4.56 -9.74
CA GLY A 93 4.99 3.49 -9.03
C GLY A 93 3.92 4.01 -8.09
N VAL A 94 3.28 3.09 -7.37
CA VAL A 94 2.31 3.40 -6.33
C VAL A 94 2.74 2.74 -5.04
N ILE A 95 2.77 3.50 -3.95
CA ILE A 95 3.10 2.98 -2.62
C ILE A 95 2.10 1.90 -2.23
N GLY A 96 2.60 0.68 -2.07
CA GLY A 96 1.82 -0.46 -1.62
C GLY A 96 1.77 -0.54 -0.10
N HIS A 97 0.75 -1.20 0.42
CA HIS A 97 0.64 -1.56 1.83
C HIS A 97 1.53 -2.79 2.17
N ARG A 98 2.74 -2.89 1.63
CA ARG A 98 3.63 -4.03 1.92
C ARG A 98 4.40 -3.83 3.22
N LEU A 99 3.64 -3.67 4.31
CA LEU A 99 4.10 -3.80 5.70
C LEU A 99 4.37 -5.29 6.05
N ALA A 100 4.90 -6.10 5.14
CA ALA A 100 4.77 -7.56 5.22
C ALA A 100 5.29 -8.16 6.53
N SER A 101 6.36 -7.63 7.12
CA SER A 101 6.85 -8.10 8.43
C SER A 101 5.98 -7.57 9.58
N ILE A 102 5.78 -6.25 9.69
CA ILE A 102 5.06 -5.61 10.80
C ILE A 102 3.58 -6.02 10.82
N ALA A 103 2.92 -6.07 9.67
CA ALA A 103 1.55 -6.55 9.57
C ALA A 103 1.43 -8.04 9.91
N ARG A 104 2.44 -8.87 9.59
CA ARG A 104 2.46 -10.28 10.04
C ARG A 104 2.62 -10.35 11.57
N SER A 105 3.55 -9.61 12.15
CA SER A 105 3.74 -9.54 13.61
C SER A 105 2.48 -9.05 14.33
N TYR A 106 1.81 -8.03 13.79
CA TYR A 106 0.53 -7.54 14.31
C TYR A 106 -0.57 -8.61 14.25
N LYS A 107 -0.74 -9.26 13.09
CA LYS A 107 -1.72 -10.34 12.92
C LYS A 107 -1.48 -11.49 13.90
N GLU A 108 -0.21 -11.88 14.08
CA GLU A 108 0.15 -12.95 15.02
C GLU A 108 -0.12 -12.56 16.47
N MET A 109 0.24 -11.34 16.88
CA MET A 109 -0.06 -10.82 18.21
C MET A 109 -1.57 -10.78 18.47
N MET A 110 -2.35 -10.29 17.52
CA MET A 110 -3.81 -10.27 17.62
C MET A 110 -4.40 -11.68 17.69
N ARG A 111 -3.84 -12.64 16.96
CA ARG A 111 -4.24 -14.04 17.03
C ARG A 111 -4.04 -14.61 18.43
N ILE A 112 -2.87 -14.37 19.04
CA ILE A 112 -2.56 -14.82 20.41
C ILE A 112 -3.53 -14.20 21.41
N ILE A 113 -3.72 -12.88 21.37
CA ILE A 113 -4.62 -12.16 22.28
C ILE A 113 -6.07 -12.67 22.15
N ASN A 114 -6.58 -12.82 20.93
CA ASN A 114 -7.93 -13.33 20.71
C ASN A 114 -8.08 -14.80 21.15
N THR A 115 -7.02 -15.61 21.00
CA THR A 115 -7.01 -16.99 21.49
C THR A 115 -7.08 -17.02 23.03
N ASN A 116 -6.29 -16.17 23.71
CA ASN A 116 -6.34 -16.05 25.16
C ASN A 116 -7.71 -15.58 25.65
N LEU A 117 -8.29 -14.57 25.01
CA LEU A 117 -9.64 -14.09 25.33
C LEU A 117 -10.67 -15.21 25.25
N LYS A 118 -10.63 -16.04 24.20
CA LYS A 118 -11.55 -17.18 24.04
C LYS A 118 -11.40 -18.18 25.19
N VAL A 119 -10.17 -18.56 25.54
CA VAL A 119 -9.90 -19.50 26.66
C VAL A 119 -10.36 -18.93 27.99
N LEU A 120 -10.14 -17.64 28.24
CA LEU A 120 -10.57 -16.98 29.47
C LEU A 120 -12.10 -16.88 29.55
N GLN A 121 -12.78 -16.54 28.46
CA GLN A 121 -14.25 -16.50 28.41
C GLN A 121 -14.87 -17.89 28.68
N GLU A 122 -14.22 -18.97 28.25
CA GLU A 122 -14.67 -20.34 28.55
C GLU A 122 -14.45 -20.72 30.03
N ALA A 123 -13.56 -20.02 30.75
CA ALA A 123 -13.23 -20.24 32.16
C ALA A 123 -13.95 -19.27 33.12
N GLU A 124 -14.58 -18.22 32.60
CA GLU A 124 -15.29 -17.19 33.37
C GLU A 124 -16.40 -17.81 34.24
N GLY A 125 -16.53 -17.32 35.47
CA GLY A 125 -17.54 -17.78 36.44
C GLY A 125 -17.29 -19.16 37.04
N LYS A 126 -16.19 -19.86 36.69
CA LYS A 126 -15.84 -21.18 37.26
C LYS A 126 -15.01 -21.09 38.55
N ILE A 127 -14.36 -19.95 38.80
CA ILE A 127 -13.49 -19.73 39.95
C ILE A 127 -13.88 -18.39 40.56
N ASN A 128 -14.36 -18.39 41.82
CA ASN A 128 -14.62 -17.19 42.58
C ASN A 128 -13.67 -17.16 43.79
N MET A 129 -12.92 -16.07 43.95
CA MET A 129 -12.13 -15.81 45.15
C MET A 129 -12.65 -14.53 45.79
N GLU A 130 -13.20 -14.63 47.01
CA GLU A 130 -13.65 -13.47 47.80
C GLU A 130 -14.52 -12.49 46.99
N ASP A 131 -15.55 -13.02 46.32
CA ASP A 131 -16.50 -12.29 45.46
C ASP A 131 -15.91 -11.65 44.19
N ILE A 132 -14.63 -11.90 43.88
CA ILE A 132 -13.97 -11.48 42.65
C ILE A 132 -13.73 -12.70 41.76
N ASP A 133 -14.12 -12.59 40.49
CA ASP A 133 -13.69 -13.52 39.45
C ASP A 133 -12.35 -13.02 38.86
N PRO A 134 -11.21 -13.66 39.20
CA PRO A 134 -9.90 -13.26 38.67
C PRO A 134 -9.83 -13.40 37.14
N ILE A 135 -10.68 -14.22 36.53
CA ILE A 135 -10.74 -14.38 35.07
C ILE A 135 -11.26 -13.11 34.41
N GLN A 136 -12.23 -12.41 35.02
CA GLN A 136 -12.73 -11.12 34.51
C GLN A 136 -11.63 -10.06 34.47
N VAL A 137 -10.76 -10.02 35.50
CA VAL A 137 -9.60 -9.13 35.53
C VAL A 137 -8.63 -9.44 34.38
N LEU A 138 -8.38 -10.72 34.12
CA LEU A 138 -7.53 -11.14 33.00
C LEU A 138 -8.15 -10.80 31.64
N ILE A 139 -9.46 -10.97 31.47
CA ILE A 139 -10.19 -10.57 30.24
C ILE A 139 -10.05 -9.07 30.02
N ALA A 140 -10.27 -8.25 31.06
CA ALA A 140 -10.10 -6.81 30.99
C ALA A 140 -8.67 -6.43 30.58
N SER A 141 -7.66 -7.09 31.16
CA SER A 141 -6.25 -6.89 30.80
C SER A 141 -5.96 -7.26 29.34
N GLN A 142 -6.45 -8.41 28.84
CA GLN A 142 -6.28 -8.79 27.44
C GLN A 142 -6.93 -7.78 26.48
N ASN A 143 -8.10 -7.22 26.83
CA ASN A 143 -8.74 -6.16 26.04
C ASN A 143 -7.93 -4.85 26.04
N GLN A 144 -7.32 -4.48 27.16
CA GLN A 144 -6.41 -3.32 27.22
C GLN A 144 -5.17 -3.54 26.35
N ILE A 145 -4.56 -4.72 26.42
CA ILE A 145 -3.41 -5.07 25.57
C ILE A 145 -3.81 -5.03 24.10
N LYS A 146 -4.98 -5.58 23.74
CA LYS A 146 -5.52 -5.54 22.38
C LYS A 146 -5.62 -4.11 21.85
N HIS A 147 -6.18 -3.20 22.65
CA HIS A 147 -6.29 -1.79 22.29
C HIS A 147 -4.91 -1.14 22.10
N LEU A 148 -3.99 -1.34 23.03
CA LEU A 148 -2.62 -0.81 22.93
C LEU A 148 -1.89 -1.33 21.69
N THR A 149 -2.02 -2.62 21.38
CA THR A 149 -1.43 -3.23 20.18
C THR A 149 -1.95 -2.58 18.90
N THR A 150 -3.26 -2.29 18.82
CA THR A 150 -3.85 -1.58 17.68
C THR A 150 -3.30 -0.16 17.53
N GLU A 151 -3.21 0.60 18.62
CA GLU A 151 -2.67 1.96 18.58
C GLU A 151 -1.18 1.98 18.24
N PHE A 152 -0.40 1.05 18.78
CA PHE A 152 1.01 0.88 18.40
C PHE A 152 1.17 0.62 16.90
N PHE A 153 0.35 -0.26 16.35
CA PHE A 153 0.40 -0.58 14.93
C PHE A 153 0.04 0.62 14.04
N LYS A 154 -0.97 1.42 14.42
CA LYS A 154 -1.36 2.63 13.68
C LYS A 154 -0.28 3.71 13.66
N THR A 155 0.39 3.90 14.79
CA THR A 155 1.43 4.93 14.99
C THR A 155 2.82 4.54 14.47
N THR A 156 3.02 3.28 14.07
CA THR A 156 4.32 2.78 13.64
C THR A 156 4.75 3.43 12.32
N ASN A 157 5.92 4.06 12.33
CA ASN A 157 6.55 4.63 11.14
C ASN A 157 7.52 3.63 10.53
N MET A 158 7.37 3.33 9.24
CA MET A 158 8.36 2.56 8.49
C MET A 158 9.34 3.51 7.81
N ARG A 159 10.64 3.23 7.92
CA ARG A 159 11.68 3.99 7.19
C ARG A 159 11.89 3.48 5.76
N VAL A 160 11.35 2.30 5.46
CA VAL A 160 11.44 1.68 4.14
C VAL A 160 10.03 1.52 3.60
N GLY A 161 9.83 2.02 2.38
CA GLY A 161 8.61 1.85 1.60
C GLY A 161 8.78 0.80 0.50
N PHE A 162 7.65 0.25 0.05
CA PHE A 162 7.58 -0.59 -1.13
C PHE A 162 6.51 -0.02 -2.05
N ALA A 163 6.86 0.20 -3.31
CA ALA A 163 5.95 0.60 -4.36
C ALA A 163 5.83 -0.51 -5.40
N ALA A 164 4.62 -0.72 -5.90
CA ALA A 164 4.45 -1.51 -7.11
C ALA A 164 4.79 -0.62 -8.33
N GLU A 165 5.60 -1.14 -9.24
CA GLU A 165 6.05 -0.40 -10.42
C GLU A 165 4.89 -0.18 -11.39
N LEU A 166 4.75 1.05 -11.89
CA LEU A 166 3.60 1.47 -12.69
C LEU A 166 3.63 0.95 -14.13
N CYS A 167 4.78 0.54 -14.62
CA CYS A 167 4.92 0.00 -15.97
C CYS A 167 4.08 -1.29 -16.19
N ASN A 168 3.65 -1.97 -15.12
CA ASN A 168 2.73 -3.10 -15.21
C ASN A 168 1.26 -2.67 -15.38
N LEU A 169 0.96 -1.36 -15.30
CA LEU A 169 -0.37 -0.79 -15.49
C LEU A 169 -0.65 -0.34 -16.94
N SER A 170 0.37 -0.21 -17.80
CA SER A 170 0.16 0.19 -19.20
C SER A 170 -0.75 -0.78 -19.97
N ASP A 171 -0.76 -2.06 -19.59
CA ASP A 171 -1.64 -3.06 -20.18
C ASP A 171 -3.13 -2.83 -19.81
N TYR A 172 -3.41 -2.08 -18.75
CA TYR A 172 -4.77 -1.80 -18.25
C TYR A 172 -5.33 -0.46 -18.76
N TYR A 173 -4.48 0.43 -19.26
CA TYR A 173 -4.88 1.71 -19.84
C TYR A 173 -4.00 2.01 -21.07
N PRO A 174 -4.38 1.53 -22.27
CA PRO A 174 -3.73 1.99 -23.49
C PRO A 174 -3.99 3.49 -23.62
N ASP A 175 -2.91 4.27 -23.80
CA ASP A 175 -3.04 5.71 -24.01
C ASP A 175 -3.94 5.97 -25.23
N PRO A 176 -4.96 6.83 -25.14
CA PRO A 176 -5.84 7.14 -26.27
C PRO A 176 -5.13 7.85 -27.44
N GLU A 177 -3.85 8.22 -27.29
CA GLU A 177 -3.06 8.89 -28.34
C GLU A 177 -2.29 7.92 -29.26
N GLU A 178 -2.26 6.61 -29.00
CA GLU A 178 -1.53 5.64 -29.85
C GLU A 178 -2.39 4.92 -30.90
N ASP A 179 -3.71 5.14 -30.96
CA ASP A 179 -4.62 4.35 -31.82
C ASP A 179 -5.02 5.03 -33.16
N LEU A 180 -4.26 6.03 -33.62
CA LEU A 180 -4.47 6.69 -34.91
C LEU A 180 -3.15 6.92 -35.65
N GLY A 181 -2.55 5.84 -36.18
CA GLY A 181 -1.30 6.03 -36.96
C GLY A 181 -0.77 4.88 -37.80
N SER A 182 -1.29 3.65 -37.72
CA SER A 182 -0.71 2.54 -38.49
C SER A 182 -1.72 1.48 -38.89
N ILE A 183 -2.63 1.84 -39.78
CA ILE A 183 -3.18 0.88 -40.76
C ILE A 183 -2.90 1.49 -42.13
N GLU A 184 -1.67 1.32 -42.62
CA GLU A 184 -1.45 1.35 -44.06
C GLU A 184 -2.09 0.08 -44.63
N THR A 185 -3.30 0.23 -45.15
CA THR A 185 -3.92 -0.78 -46.02
C THR A 185 -3.05 -0.90 -47.28
N GLU A 186 -2.19 -1.92 -47.34
CA GLU A 186 -1.68 -2.45 -48.59
C GLU A 186 -2.87 -2.97 -49.42
N ILE A 187 -3.30 -2.16 -50.39
CA ILE A 187 -4.15 -2.62 -51.48
C ILE A 187 -3.25 -3.43 -52.42
N ILE A 188 -3.31 -4.76 -52.29
CA ILE A 188 -2.83 -5.67 -53.33
C ILE A 188 -3.80 -5.54 -54.50
N VAL A 189 -3.36 -4.89 -55.58
CA VAL A 189 -4.05 -4.90 -56.87
C VAL A 189 -3.45 -6.05 -57.68
N ASP A 190 -4.14 -7.19 -57.71
CA ASP A 190 -3.83 -8.26 -58.65
C ASP A 190 -4.19 -7.79 -60.08
N ASN A 191 -3.23 -7.90 -61.00
CA ASN A 191 -3.40 -7.86 -62.45
C ASN A 191 -2.88 -9.18 -63.03
#